data_AF-A0AAU9X187-F1
#
_entry.id   AF-A0AAU9X187-F1
#
_cell.length_a   1.000
_cell.length_b   1.000
_cell.length_c   1.000
_cell.angle_alpha   90.00
_cell.angle_beta   90.00
_cell.angle_gamma   90.00
#
_symmetry.space_group_name_H-M   'P 1'
#
loop_
_entity.id
_entity.type
_entity.pdbx_description
1 polymer ?
#
loop_
_entity_poly.entity_id
_entity_poly.type
_entity_poly.pdbx_seq_one_letter_code
_entity_poly.pdbx_strand_id
1 'polypeptide(L)'
;MQCPQNSGSLYQNYKGWFSTVLLAVCDASYNFTLVDIGQYGSTNDSSVPNNFEMGKAFEVGSISIPEPDRLLGCNLSLVPYFLVGDEIFVLKPWLLPPYPGKNIKEEQIIFNYCLSGARRVI
;
A
#
# COMPACT_ATOMS: atom_id res chain seq x y z
N MET A 1 -4.98 21.67 -9.09
CA MET A 1 -6.39 21.73 -8.64
C MET A 1 -6.63 23.13 -8.08
N GLN A 2 -7.81 23.72 -8.27
CA GLN A 2 -8.21 24.92 -7.53
C GLN A 2 -8.82 24.53 -6.18
N CYS A 3 -8.74 25.39 -5.17
CA CYS A 3 -9.33 25.16 -3.85
C CYS A 3 -10.83 24.87 -3.99
N PRO A 4 -11.32 23.69 -3.57
CA PRO A 4 -12.76 23.45 -3.51
C PRO A 4 -13.45 24.50 -2.61
N GLN A 5 -14.67 24.90 -2.96
CA GLN A 5 -15.37 25.92 -2.17
C GLN A 5 -15.54 25.47 -0.72
N ASN A 6 -15.24 26.38 0.21
CA ASN A 6 -15.33 26.17 1.67
C ASN A 6 -14.48 25.01 2.23
N SER A 7 -13.43 24.55 1.53
CA SER A 7 -12.62 23.42 2.00
C SER A 7 -11.45 23.79 2.91
N GLY A 8 -11.17 25.09 3.10
CA GLY A 8 -10.01 25.55 3.88
C GLY A 8 -8.71 24.89 3.41
N SER A 9 -7.95 24.31 4.35
CA SER A 9 -6.70 23.59 4.10
C SER A 9 -6.87 22.06 3.93
N LEU A 10 -8.10 21.53 3.88
CA LEU A 10 -8.31 20.07 3.82
C LEU A 10 -7.62 19.42 2.62
N TYR A 11 -7.72 20.02 1.44
CA TYR A 11 -7.05 19.50 0.24
C TYR A 11 -5.60 19.95 0.11
N GLN A 12 -5.08 20.74 1.05
CA GLN A 12 -3.75 21.29 0.95
C GLN A 12 -2.73 20.26 1.44
N ASN A 13 -1.83 19.86 0.55
CA ASN A 13 -0.70 18.99 0.90
C ASN A 13 0.40 19.77 1.64
N TYR A 14 1.43 19.04 2.08
CA TYR A 14 2.57 19.61 2.81
C TYR A 14 3.37 20.67 2.02
N LYS A 15 3.24 20.73 0.69
CA LYS A 15 3.86 21.74 -0.18
C LYS A 15 2.98 22.98 -0.38
N GLY A 16 1.81 23.01 0.23
CA GLY A 16 0.87 24.12 0.11
C GLY A 16 -0.01 24.06 -1.14
N TRP A 17 0.02 22.96 -1.90
CA TRP A 17 -0.81 22.80 -3.10
C TRP A 17 -2.09 22.01 -2.82
N PHE A 18 -3.16 22.30 -3.56
CA PHE A 18 -4.39 21.53 -3.48
C PHE A 18 -4.28 20.21 -4.26
N SER A 19 -4.53 19.09 -3.58
CA SER A 19 -4.47 17.73 -4.13
C SER A 19 -5.51 16.83 -3.48
N THR A 20 -5.88 15.76 -4.21
CA THR A 20 -6.64 14.61 -3.70
C THR A 20 -5.71 13.41 -3.71
N VAL A 21 -5.76 12.60 -2.66
CA VAL A 21 -4.94 11.38 -2.56
C VAL A 21 -5.63 10.26 -3.34
N LEU A 22 -4.80 9.52 -4.08
CA LEU A 22 -5.17 8.32 -4.82
C LEU A 22 -4.33 7.17 -4.27
N LEU A 23 -4.99 6.05 -4.00
CA LEU A 23 -4.36 4.79 -3.65
C LEU A 23 -4.64 3.80 -4.78
N ALA A 24 -3.59 3.19 -5.33
CA ALA A 24 -3.73 2.24 -6.42
C ALA A 24 -2.88 0.99 -6.20
N VAL A 25 -3.38 -0.12 -6.72
CA VAL A 25 -2.69 -1.41 -6.76
C VAL A 25 -2.37 -1.72 -8.21
N CYS A 26 -1.13 -2.11 -8.48
CA CYS A 26 -0.72 -2.64 -9.79
C CYS A 26 -0.35 -4.10 -9.71
N ASP A 27 -0.58 -4.82 -10.80
CA ASP A 27 -0.02 -6.15 -11.01
C ASP A 27 1.42 -6.08 -11.55
N ALA A 28 2.05 -7.25 -11.68
CA ALA A 28 3.41 -7.37 -12.23
C ALA A 28 3.54 -6.95 -13.71
N SER A 29 2.43 -6.74 -14.41
CA SER A 29 2.38 -6.27 -15.80
C SER A 29 2.16 -4.76 -15.89
N TYR A 30 2.37 -4.02 -14.80
CA TYR A 30 2.22 -2.56 -14.72
C TYR A 30 0.78 -2.08 -14.97
N ASN A 31 -0.23 -2.94 -14.81
CA ASN A 31 -1.63 -2.55 -14.95
C ASN A 31 -2.20 -2.17 -13.59
N PHE A 32 -2.86 -1.00 -13.52
CA PHE A 32 -3.69 -0.66 -12.36
C PHE A 32 -4.89 -1.60 -12.30
N THR A 33 -4.94 -2.46 -11.29
CA THR A 33 -6.02 -3.44 -11.08
C THR A 33 -7.07 -2.93 -10.11
N LEU A 34 -6.70 -1.99 -9.23
CA LEU A 34 -7.58 -1.40 -8.25
C LEU A 34 -7.15 0.05 -7.99
N VAL A 35 -8.12 0.96 -7.94
CA VAL A 35 -7.89 2.38 -7.69
C VAL A 35 -8.98 2.89 -6.76
N ASP A 36 -8.58 3.60 -5.71
CA ASP A 36 -9.46 4.30 -4.79
C ASP A 36 -9.01 5.76 -4.70
N ILE A 37 -9.95 6.68 -4.92
CA ILE A 37 -9.71 8.12 -5.09
C ILE A 37 -10.72 8.87 -4.23
N GLY A 38 -10.25 9.88 -3.50
CA GLY A 38 -11.17 10.82 -2.87
C GLY A 38 -10.73 11.34 -1.51
N GLN A 39 -9.62 10.85 -0.97
CA GLN A 39 -9.13 11.37 0.30
C GLN A 39 -8.50 12.76 0.17
N TYR A 40 -8.60 13.52 1.24
CA TYR A 40 -8.05 14.86 1.35
C TYR A 40 -6.52 14.88 1.17
N GLY A 41 -5.99 15.91 0.50
CA GLY A 41 -4.54 16.11 0.36
C GLY A 41 -3.78 16.34 1.67
N SER A 42 -4.50 16.66 2.75
CA SER A 42 -3.96 16.77 4.11
C SER A 42 -3.95 15.44 4.88
N THR A 43 -4.53 14.36 4.32
CA THR A 43 -4.57 13.04 4.96
C THR A 43 -3.16 12.51 5.19
N ASN A 44 -2.87 12.11 6.42
CA ASN A 44 -1.58 11.53 6.77
C ASN A 44 -1.42 10.15 6.10
N ASP A 45 -0.29 9.94 5.46
CA ASP A 45 0.12 8.74 4.73
C ASP A 45 -0.10 7.45 5.54
N SER A 46 0.13 7.48 6.86
CA SER A 46 -0.06 6.30 7.74
C SER A 46 -1.52 5.89 7.98
N SER A 47 -2.47 6.79 7.72
CA SER A 47 -3.90 6.54 7.88
C SER A 47 -4.60 6.12 6.58
N VAL A 48 -3.86 6.14 5.47
CA VAL A 48 -4.38 5.90 4.12
C VAL A 48 -5.08 4.55 4.00
N PRO A 49 -4.53 3.38 4.39
CA PRO A 49 -5.25 2.13 4.20
C PRO A 49 -6.59 2.08 4.95
N ASN A 50 -6.66 2.62 6.16
CA ASN A 50 -7.89 2.56 6.97
C ASN A 50 -8.95 3.59 6.54
N ASN A 51 -8.50 4.71 5.94
CA ASN A 51 -9.39 5.79 5.52
C ASN A 51 -10.00 5.55 4.14
N PHE A 52 -9.33 4.78 3.29
CA PHE A 52 -9.81 4.41 1.96
C PHE A 52 -10.81 3.24 2.05
N GLU A 53 -11.85 3.26 1.20
CA GLU A 53 -12.85 2.20 1.12
C GLU A 53 -12.20 0.87 0.72
N MET A 54 -11.17 0.94 -0.11
CA MET A 54 -10.36 -0.21 -0.49
C MET A 54 -9.79 -0.98 0.71
N GLY A 55 -9.18 -0.30 1.68
CA GLY A 55 -8.62 -1.02 2.83
C GLY A 55 -9.72 -1.61 3.72
N LYS A 56 -10.84 -0.91 3.91
CA LYS A 56 -12.01 -1.49 4.60
C LYS A 56 -12.52 -2.74 3.86
N ALA A 57 -12.55 -2.69 2.53
CA ALA A 57 -13.00 -3.78 1.68
C ALA A 57 -12.11 -5.02 1.80
N PHE A 58 -10.79 -4.86 1.95
CA PHE A 58 -9.87 -5.95 2.27
C PHE A 58 -10.06 -6.49 3.70
N GLU A 59 -10.27 -5.63 4.70
CA GLU A 59 -10.46 -6.05 6.10
C GLU A 59 -11.74 -6.89 6.28
N VAL A 60 -12.82 -6.56 5.57
CA VAL A 60 -14.07 -7.35 5.61
C VAL A 60 -14.08 -8.52 4.62
N GLY A 61 -13.01 -8.71 3.84
CA GLY A 61 -12.88 -9.79 2.85
C GLY A 61 -13.78 -9.65 1.61
N SER A 62 -14.29 -8.45 1.34
CA SER A 62 -15.09 -8.17 0.13
C SER A 62 -14.25 -8.09 -1.15
N ILE A 63 -12.94 -7.81 -1.01
CA ILE A 63 -11.95 -8.01 -2.07
C ILE A 63 -11.13 -9.24 -1.69
N SER A 64 -11.30 -10.32 -2.46
CA SER A 64 -10.61 -11.58 -2.21
C SER A 64 -9.18 -11.54 -2.74
N ILE A 65 -8.24 -11.96 -1.91
CA ILE A 65 -6.89 -12.34 -2.33
C ILE A 65 -6.88 -13.83 -2.65
N PRO A 66 -6.09 -14.30 -3.63
CA PRO A 66 -5.98 -15.71 -3.94
C PRO A 66 -5.57 -16.54 -2.72
N GLU A 67 -6.03 -17.79 -2.67
CA GLU A 67 -5.65 -18.74 -1.63
C GLU A 67 -4.13 -19.01 -1.67
N PRO A 68 -3.51 -19.32 -0.52
CA PRO A 68 -2.09 -19.64 -0.45
C PRO A 68 -1.68 -20.76 -1.41
N ASP A 69 -0.55 -20.61 -2.10
CA ASP A 69 -0.04 -21.58 -3.08
C ASP A 69 1.42 -21.96 -2.78
N ARG A 70 1.89 -23.07 -3.38
CA ARG A 70 3.27 -23.52 -3.28
C ARG A 70 4.17 -22.69 -4.18
N LEU A 71 5.25 -22.15 -3.62
CA LEU A 71 6.31 -21.54 -4.42
C LEU A 71 7.07 -22.63 -5.20
N LEU A 72 7.06 -22.52 -6.53
CA LEU A 72 7.77 -23.44 -7.42
C LEU A 72 9.26 -23.48 -7.08
N GLY A 73 9.82 -24.68 -6.92
CA GLY A 73 11.25 -24.87 -6.61
C GLY A 73 11.62 -24.71 -5.13
N CYS A 74 10.65 -24.49 -4.24
CA CYS A 74 10.87 -24.38 -2.81
C CYS A 74 10.14 -25.49 -2.04
N ASN A 75 10.80 -26.10 -1.05
CA ASN A 75 10.19 -27.04 -0.10
C ASN A 75 9.52 -26.32 1.08
N LEU A 76 8.89 -25.17 0.81
CA LEU A 76 8.16 -24.40 1.80
C LEU A 76 6.70 -24.85 1.84
N SER A 77 6.07 -24.63 2.99
CA SER A 77 4.61 -24.71 3.12
C SER A 77 3.92 -23.72 2.18
N LEU A 78 2.59 -23.82 2.03
CA LEU A 78 1.80 -22.86 1.26
C LEU A 78 2.10 -21.43 1.71
N VAL A 79 2.36 -20.54 0.75
CA VAL A 79 2.69 -19.14 0.99
C VAL A 79 1.48 -18.28 0.60
N PRO A 80 1.00 -17.40 1.50
CA PRO A 80 -0.12 -16.52 1.18
C PRO A 80 0.28 -15.48 0.15
N TYR A 81 -0.70 -15.00 -0.61
CA TYR A 81 -0.53 -13.81 -1.43
C TYR A 81 -0.75 -12.55 -0.59
N PHE A 82 -0.02 -11.49 -0.91
CA PHE A 82 -0.12 -10.20 -0.23
C PHE A 82 0.17 -9.06 -1.21
N LEU A 83 -0.48 -7.92 -0.97
CA LEU A 83 -0.07 -6.67 -1.58
C LEU A 83 1.25 -6.21 -0.96
N VAL A 84 2.13 -5.64 -1.77
CA VAL A 84 3.38 -5.07 -1.27
C VAL A 84 3.17 -3.58 -0.99
N GLY A 85 3.43 -3.18 0.25
CA GLY A 85 3.16 -1.83 0.75
C GLY A 85 4.40 -0.99 1.01
N ASP A 86 4.18 0.29 1.32
CA ASP A 86 5.21 1.19 1.83
C ASP A 86 5.39 1.04 3.35
N GLU A 87 6.54 1.47 3.89
CA GLU A 87 6.89 1.43 5.33
C GLU A 87 5.87 2.19 6.19
N ILE A 88 5.19 3.18 5.60
CA ILE A 88 4.09 3.90 6.26
C ILE A 88 2.88 3.01 6.58
N PHE A 89 2.74 1.85 5.94
CA PHE A 89 1.62 0.96 6.15
C PHE A 89 1.91 -0.06 7.25
N VAL A 90 0.85 -0.45 7.97
CA VAL A 90 0.93 -1.49 9.00
C VAL A 90 0.81 -2.86 8.32
N LEU A 91 1.55 -3.85 8.83
CA LEU A 91 1.44 -5.24 8.39
C LEU A 91 0.01 -5.75 8.60
N LYS A 92 -0.57 -6.35 7.55
CA LYS A 92 -1.90 -6.97 7.55
C LYS A 92 -1.83 -8.37 6.93
N PRO A 93 -2.84 -9.22 7.14
CA PRO A 93 -2.93 -10.52 6.43
C PRO A 93 -2.85 -10.39 4.90
N TRP A 94 -3.23 -9.23 4.37
CA TRP A 94 -3.31 -8.92 2.94
C TRP A 94 -2.30 -7.86 2.46
N LEU A 95 -1.49 -7.27 3.36
CA LEU A 95 -0.55 -6.19 3.05
C LEU A 95 0.78 -6.37 3.77
N LEU A 96 1.87 -6.45 3.00
CA LEU A 96 3.22 -6.67 3.48
C LEU A 96 4.09 -5.40 3.28
N PRO A 97 4.27 -4.58 4.32
CA PRO A 97 5.24 -3.49 4.31
C PRO A 97 6.66 -4.00 4.57
N PRO A 98 7.71 -3.20 4.26
CA PRO A 98 9.07 -3.48 4.68
C PRO A 98 9.21 -3.47 6.22
N TYR A 99 10.26 -4.11 6.73
CA TYR A 99 10.64 -3.97 8.13
C TYR A 99 10.99 -2.51 8.44
N PRO A 100 10.41 -1.92 9.50
CA PRO A 100 10.62 -0.51 9.79
C PRO A 100 11.93 -0.24 10.52
N GLY A 101 12.45 0.98 10.34
CA GLY A 101 13.59 1.50 11.10
C GLY A 101 14.96 1.22 10.49
N LYS A 102 16.01 1.78 11.14
CA LYS A 102 17.38 1.85 10.59
C LYS A 102 18.33 0.78 11.10
N ASN A 103 18.04 0.18 12.27
CA ASN A 103 18.89 -0.83 12.91
C ASN A 103 18.25 -2.22 12.83
N ILE A 104 17.98 -2.67 11.61
CA ILE A 104 17.41 -3.99 11.32
C ILE A 104 18.50 -5.01 11.02
N LYS A 105 18.20 -6.30 11.22
CA LYS A 105 19.15 -7.39 10.97
C LYS A 105 19.48 -7.50 9.49
N GLU A 106 20.64 -8.07 9.15
CA GLU A 106 21.08 -8.27 7.76
C GLU A 106 20.02 -8.96 6.88
N GLU A 107 19.38 -10.01 7.39
CA GLU A 107 18.29 -10.72 6.70
C GLU A 107 17.10 -9.80 6.38
N GLN A 108 16.77 -8.87 7.27
CA GLN A 108 15.69 -7.90 7.07
C GLN A 108 16.09 -6.82 6.06
N ILE A 109 17.37 -6.45 6.00
CA ILE A 109 17.90 -5.54 4.97
C ILE A 109 17.77 -6.19 3.59
N ILE A 110 18.18 -7.46 3.47
CA ILE A 110 18.05 -8.23 2.23
C ILE A 110 16.57 -8.34 1.82
N PHE A 111 15.69 -8.66 2.77
CA PHE A 111 14.25 -8.69 2.53
C PHE A 111 13.72 -7.34 2.03
N ASN A 112 14.02 -6.24 2.73
CA ASN A 112 13.57 -4.90 2.34
C ASN A 112 14.09 -4.49 0.95
N TYR A 113 15.33 -4.88 0.61
CA TYR A 113 15.89 -4.65 -0.73
C TYR A 113 15.10 -5.40 -1.81
N CYS A 114 14.82 -6.69 -1.61
CA CYS A 114 14.00 -7.47 -2.53
C CYS A 114 12.57 -6.91 -2.66
N LEU A 115 11.96 -6.54 -1.53
CA LEU A 115 10.62 -5.96 -1.48
C LEU A 115 10.56 -4.61 -2.21
N SER A 116 11.58 -3.76 -2.04
CA SER A 116 11.72 -2.51 -2.78
C SER A 116 11.85 -2.74 -4.28
N GLY A 117 12.55 -3.79 -4.70
CA GLY A 117 12.62 -4.22 -6.10
C GLY A 117 11.25 -4.58 -6.67
N ALA A 118 10.45 -5.36 -5.94
CA ALA A 118 9.08 -5.71 -6.35
C ALA A 118 8.17 -4.47 -6.47
N ARG A 119 8.40 -3.43 -5.65
CA ARG A 119 7.66 -2.17 -5.72
C ARG A 119 7.99 -1.29 -6.92
N ARG A 120 9.17 -1.43 -7.55
CA ARG A 120 9.57 -0.61 -8.73
C ARG A 120 8.72 -0.86 -9.98
N VAL A 121 7.72 -1.73 -9.88
CA VAL A 121 6.66 -1.85 -10.88
C VAL A 121 5.75 -0.60 -10.88
N ILE A 122 5.88 0.29 -9.88
CA ILE A 122 5.18 1.59 -9.78
C ILE A 122 6.17 2.69 -9.38
#